data_AF-A0A4U2CMB3-F1
#
_entry.id   AF-A0A4U2CMB3-F1
#
_cell.length_a   1.000
_cell.length_b   1.000
_cell.length_c   1.000
_cell.angle_alpha   90.00
_cell.angle_beta   90.00
_cell.angle_gamma   90.00
#
_symmetry.space_group_name_H-M   'P 1'
#
loop_
_entity.id
_entity.type
_entity.pdbx_description
1 polymer ?
#
loop_
_entity_poly.entity_id
_entity_poly.type
_entity_poly.pdbx_seq_one_letter_code
_entity_poly.pdbx_strand_id
1 'polypeptide(L)' 'AWRCKTHHGKRGRGFQYSDTAIETALMIKGIFSLPLRALQGFIDSIFELLDVPLTSPDYTCISKRSKTV' A
#
# COMPACT_ATOMS: atom_id res chain seq x y z
N ALA A 1 -8.31 -4.29 7.92
CA ALA A 1 -9.01 -3.23 7.17
C ALA A 1 -7.99 -2.51 6.30
N TRP A 2 -8.29 -2.24 5.02
CA TRP A 2 -7.35 -1.63 4.06
C TRP A 2 -7.01 -0.17 4.39
N ARG A 3 -8.05 0.62 4.67
CA ARG A 3 -7.89 1.99 5.17
C ARG A 3 -7.66 1.99 6.67
N CYS A 4 -6.75 2.84 7.12
CA CYS A 4 -6.52 3.06 8.54
C CYS A 4 -7.70 3.86 9.13
N LYS A 5 -8.26 3.36 10.23
CA LYS A 5 -9.35 4.05 10.96
C LYS A 5 -8.85 4.93 12.10
N THR A 6 -7.61 4.71 12.55
CA THR A 6 -7.01 5.40 13.69
C THR A 6 -5.84 6.26 13.25
N HIS A 7 -5.90 7.55 13.56
CA HIS A 7 -4.81 8.48 13.34
C HIS A 7 -3.78 8.31 14.47
N HIS A 8 -2.57 7.81 14.18
CA HIS A 8 -1.50 7.88 15.17
C HIS A 8 -0.92 9.30 15.10
N GLY A 9 -0.77 10.02 16.20
CA GLY A 9 -0.36 11.45 16.19
C GLY A 9 1.08 11.76 15.70
N LYS A 10 1.70 10.90 14.89
CA LYS A 10 3.09 11.05 14.42
C LYS A 10 3.13 11.84 13.10
N ARG A 11 3.77 13.01 13.13
CA ARG A 11 3.94 13.92 11.99
C ARG A 11 4.74 13.23 10.86
N GLY A 12 4.26 13.29 9.61
CA GLY A 12 4.99 12.83 8.42
C GLY A 12 4.70 11.41 7.92
N ARG A 13 3.99 10.56 8.67
CA ARG A 13 3.50 9.23 8.23
C ARG A 13 2.07 9.38 7.71
N GLY A 14 1.81 9.05 6.44
CA GLY A 14 0.44 9.08 5.90
C GLY A 14 -0.45 8.04 6.60
N PHE A 15 -1.63 8.47 7.06
CA PHE A 15 -2.57 7.64 7.83
C PHE A 15 -3.70 7.01 7.01
N GLN A 16 -3.64 7.07 5.68
CA GLN A 16 -4.72 6.56 4.84
C GLN A 16 -4.76 5.03 4.79
N TYR A 17 -3.61 4.35 4.88
CA TYR A 17 -3.48 2.90 4.74
C TYR A 17 -3.04 2.23 6.05
N SER A 18 -3.51 1.01 6.31
CA SER A 18 -3.08 0.19 7.46
C SER A 18 -1.68 -0.40 7.23
N ASP A 19 -1.00 -0.85 8.30
CA ASP A 19 0.25 -1.61 8.14
C ASP A 19 0.01 -2.90 7.32
N THR A 20 -1.13 -3.56 7.50
CA THR A 20 -1.50 -4.74 6.71
C THR A 20 -1.65 -4.46 5.21
N ALA A 21 -2.11 -3.28 4.82
CA ALA A 21 -2.17 -2.87 3.40
C ALA A 21 -0.76 -2.64 2.82
N ILE A 22 0.17 -2.16 3.64
CA ILE A 22 1.57 -1.96 3.24
C ILE A 22 2.29 -3.30 3.13
N GLU A 23 2.12 -4.20 4.10
CA GLU A 23 2.69 -5.55 4.08
C GLU A 23 2.23 -6.34 2.85
N THR A 24 0.94 -6.32 2.54
CA THR A 24 0.39 -6.98 1.35
C THR A 24 0.99 -6.41 0.06
N ALA A 25 1.12 -5.08 -0.06
CA ALA A 25 1.79 -4.47 -1.19
C ALA A 25 3.27 -4.90 -1.30
N LEU A 26 3.99 -4.98 -0.18
CA LEU A 26 5.40 -5.43 -0.16
C LEU A 26 5.56 -6.92 -0.47
N MET A 27 4.63 -7.76 -0.04
CA MET A 27 4.61 -9.19 -0.42
C MET A 27 4.42 -9.34 -1.93
N ILE A 28 3.43 -8.67 -2.51
CA ILE A 28 3.20 -8.68 -3.97
C ILE A 28 4.44 -8.20 -4.72
N LYS A 29 5.06 -7.12 -4.25
CA LYS A 29 6.32 -6.62 -4.80
C LYS A 29 7.42 -7.69 -4.79
N GLY A 30 7.55 -8.45 -3.70
CA GLY A 30 8.55 -9.52 -3.57
C GLY A 30 8.25 -10.72 -4.47
N ILE A 31 6.99 -11.17 -4.51
CA ILE A 31 6.55 -12.32 -5.31
C ILE A 31 6.76 -12.07 -6.80
N PHE A 32 6.35 -10.90 -7.29
CA PHE A 32 6.46 -10.54 -8.71
C PHE A 32 7.76 -9.81 -9.06
N SER A 33 8.66 -9.60 -8.09
CA SER A 33 9.92 -8.85 -8.26
C SER A 33 9.74 -7.49 -8.96
N LEU A 34 8.66 -6.76 -8.64
CA LEU A 34 8.30 -5.51 -9.31
C LEU A 34 8.97 -4.29 -8.69
N PRO A 35 9.28 -3.25 -9.47
CA PRO A 35 9.63 -1.95 -8.92
C PRO A 35 8.40 -1.30 -8.26
N LEU A 36 8.60 -0.58 -7.15
CA LEU A 36 7.53 0.04 -6.39
C LEU A 36 6.68 1.02 -7.22
N ARG A 37 7.25 1.61 -8.29
CA ARG A 37 6.52 2.50 -9.20
C ARG A 37 5.50 1.75 -10.07
N ALA A 38 5.83 0.54 -10.51
CA ALA A 38 4.91 -0.31 -11.28
C ALA A 38 3.90 -1.02 -10.37
N LEU A 39 4.29 -1.31 -9.13
CA LEU A 39 3.43 -1.93 -8.11
C LEU A 39 2.13 -1.15 -7.90
N GLN A 40 2.18 0.18 -7.92
CA GLN A 40 1.00 1.01 -7.69
C GLN A 40 -0.11 0.68 -8.69
N GLY A 41 0.21 0.76 -10.00
CA GLY A 41 -0.73 0.44 -11.07
C GLY A 41 -1.09 -1.04 -11.13
N PHE A 42 -0.16 -1.94 -10.80
CA PHE A 42 -0.45 -3.38 -10.73
C PHE A 42 -1.51 -3.71 -9.67
N ILE A 43 -1.39 -3.10 -8.48
CA ILE A 43 -2.39 -3.25 -7.41
C ILE A 43 -3.73 -2.64 -7.82
N ASP A 44 -3.73 -1.47 -8.46
CA ASP A 44 -4.97 -0.86 -8.96
C ASP A 44 -5.67 -1.76 -10.00
N SER A 45 -4.92 -2.36 -10.93
CA SER A 45 -5.48 -3.33 -11.90
C SER A 45 -6.04 -4.59 -11.22
N ILE A 46 -5.44 -5.05 -10.12
CA ILE A 46 -6.01 -6.16 -9.33
C ILE A 46 -7.33 -5.73 -8.69
N PHE A 47 -7.42 -4.52 -8.15
CA PHE A 47 -8.67 -4.03 -7.55
C PHE A 47 -9.78 -3.83 -8.58
N GLU A 48 -9.43 -3.34 -9.77
CA GLU A 48 -10.36 -3.24 -10.89
C GLU A 48 -10.83 -4.62 -11.35
N LEU A 49 -9.92 -5.60 -11.44
CA LEU A 49 -10.26 -6.99 -11.80
C LEU A 49 -11.18 -7.66 -10.77
N LEU A 50 -11.01 -7.33 -9.49
CA LEU A 50 -11.83 -7.85 -8.39
C LEU A 50 -13.13 -7.06 -8.17
N ASP A 51 -13.38 -5.99 -8.94
CA ASP A 51 -14.50 -5.05 -8.76
C ASP A 51 -14.60 -4.50 -7.33
N VAL A 52 -13.46 -4.18 -6.73
CA VAL A 52 -13.37 -3.68 -5.35
C VAL A 52 -13.09 -2.17 -5.37
N PRO A 53 -13.89 -1.33 -4.68
CA PRO A 53 -13.69 0.12 -4.62
C PRO A 53 -12.57 0.50 -3.62
N LEU A 54 -11.39 -0.11 -3.79
CA LEU A 54 -10.18 0.19 -3.04
C LEU A 54 -9.16 0.85 -3.96
N THR A 55 -8.25 1.60 -3.35
CA THR A 55 -7.18 2.32 -4.06
C THR A 55 -5.84 1.81 -3.57
N SER A 56 -4.89 1.68 -4.50
CA SER A 56 -3.52 1.32 -4.21
C SER A 56 -2.81 2.36 -3.32
N PRO A 57 -1.93 1.94 -2.39
CA PRO A 57 -1.13 2.88 -1.62
C PRO A 57 -0.08 3.52 -2.52
N ASP A 58 0.07 4.84 -2.44
CA ASP A 58 1.07 5.55 -3.24
C ASP A 58 2.49 5.02 -2.99
N TYR A 59 3.32 5.05 -4.04
CA TYR A 59 4.74 4.74 -3.96
C TYR A 59 5.43 5.40 -2.75
N THR A 60 5.11 6.67 -2.49
CA THR A 60 5.70 7.44 -1.37
C THR A 60 5.27 6.89 -0.02
N CYS A 61 4.03 6.40 0.11
CA CYS A 61 3.53 5.77 1.32
C CYS A 61 4.23 4.42 1.56
N ILE A 62 4.35 3.60 0.52
CA ILE A 62 5.00 2.27 0.61
C ILE A 62 6.48 2.43 0.92
N SER A 63 7.20 3.28 0.19
CA SER A 63 8.64 3.51 0.37
C SER A 63 8.99 4.06 1.76
N LYS A 64 8.17 4.95 2.31
CA LYS A 64 8.37 5.49 3.66
C LYS A 64 8.12 4.44 4.75
N ARG A 65 7.15 3.54 4.54
CA ARG A 65 6.73 2.55 5.55
C ARG A 65 7.46 1.22 5.44
N SER A 66 8.07 0.89 4.30
CA SER A 66 8.84 -0.34 4.12
C SER A 66 10.08 -0.44 5.02
N LYS A 67 10.52 0.67 5.62
CA LYS A 67 11.64 0.71 6.57
C LYS A 67 11.24 0.38 8.00
N THR A 68 9.94 0.42 8.30
CA THR A 68 9.40 0.32 9.66
C THR A 68 8.48 -0.89 9.83
N VAL A 69 8.13 -1.54 8.73
CA VAL A 69 7.41 -2.82 8.67
C VAL A 69 8.44 -3.94 8.64
#